data_AF-A0A517LCB7-F1
#
_entry.id   AF-A0A517LCB7-F1
#
_cell.length_a   1.000
_cell.length_b   1.000
_cell.length_c   1.000
_cell.angle_alpha   90.00
_cell.angle_beta   90.00
_cell.angle_gamma   90.00
#
_symmetry.space_group_name_H-M   'P 1'
#
loop_
_entity.id
_entity.type
_entity.pdbx_description
1 polymer ?
#
loop_
_entity_poly.entity_id
_entity_poly.type
_entity_poly.pdbx_seq_one_letter_code
_entity_poly.pdbx_strand_id
1 'polypeptide(L)'
;MSDLLNYILDHEDSFKNRARLSSLWSDFPLHKVANPDGYAANINAWKKALFHASRAGLIPTTATTAAKKGTKESGTNDVLVLSTGQELARALEYRPWGIPAALASVVQEAVANRELVPLSDFQTSKYSIYSRSWIPTPWQVIQWSLRQIGLTGGPPNKLSVGRFVVVENVEAAANAVILLQNELHRSTTSGTYSLHTFTHHFSHVLGTSSPPLTQNDILVLLTYMSRDKPTLSYSRETSTIKFTSPTSAHAEEITETDISIAQIKSLQLSLELAIPPLESRLESLTSAVRNAVQRQQLSTARSLLKSKKLVESTLEKRRANLLQVEESLHAIDNAADHVAIIQSMQKSAAVMKTLNESVGGVEGVERITDALRDEMAVAEDIGRIIAEPGAAAVPEEDVEDEFEALVEEEKRKVEEKERAERERKEAVERAAREKQEAFERAEREKKEEEERAEREKREVNERIERALERTRREKREREEAEATSKRLAELESFELKKEEERKQAEALSARLASSEAISIPAAASSTEQEESLSRSMEMMRDMKLAGTKPATPAIIEEKQDENKEPEPMLAS
;
A
#
# COMPACT_ATOMS: atom_id res chain seq x y z
N MET A 1 -14.20 7.14 30.59
CA MET A 1 -14.56 8.57 30.53
C MET A 1 -15.21 8.76 29.16
N SER A 2 -16.21 9.62 29.00
CA SER A 2 -16.87 9.78 27.69
C SER A 2 -15.97 10.56 26.73
N ASP A 3 -16.19 10.40 25.43
CA ASP A 3 -15.42 11.12 24.40
C ASP A 3 -15.69 12.63 24.47
N LEU A 4 -16.92 13.02 24.79
CA LEU A 4 -17.30 14.40 25.15
C LEU A 4 -16.43 14.98 26.27
N LEU A 5 -16.25 14.22 27.36
CA LEU A 5 -15.53 14.70 28.54
C LEU A 5 -14.01 14.68 28.33
N ASN A 6 -13.49 13.70 27.59
CA ASN A 6 -12.10 13.71 27.11
C ASN A 6 -11.84 14.98 26.28
N TYR A 7 -12.67 15.23 25.25
CA TYR A 7 -12.57 16.40 24.39
C TYR A 7 -12.56 17.72 25.17
N ILE A 8 -13.48 17.90 26.12
CA ILE A 8 -13.54 19.13 26.94
C ILE A 8 -12.28 19.30 27.79
N LEU A 9 -11.76 18.23 28.40
CA LEU A 9 -10.53 18.29 29.21
C LEU A 9 -9.28 18.61 28.36
N ASP A 10 -9.21 18.09 27.15
CA ASP A 10 -8.05 18.23 26.25
C ASP A 10 -8.06 19.56 25.47
N HIS A 11 -9.24 20.08 25.10
CA HIS A 11 -9.35 21.28 24.26
C HIS A 11 -9.50 22.56 25.09
N GLU A 12 -10.33 22.57 26.14
CA GLU A 12 -10.65 23.81 26.86
C GLU A 12 -9.68 24.14 28.00
N ASP A 13 -8.98 25.27 27.88
CA ASP A 13 -7.98 25.73 28.87
C ASP A 13 -8.57 25.92 30.28
N SER A 14 -9.87 26.21 30.37
CA SER A 14 -10.57 26.29 31.65
C SER A 14 -10.63 24.96 32.41
N PHE A 15 -10.53 23.83 31.71
CA PHE A 15 -10.68 22.48 32.25
C PHE A 15 -9.33 21.76 32.43
N LYS A 16 -8.27 22.18 31.72
CA LYS A 16 -6.90 21.65 31.87
C LYS A 16 -6.34 21.79 33.30
N ASN A 17 -6.72 22.84 34.03
CA ASN A 17 -6.27 23.05 35.40
C ASN A 17 -7.09 22.25 36.42
N ARG A 18 -6.50 21.17 36.96
CA ARG A 18 -7.10 20.29 37.97
C ARG A 18 -7.61 21.01 39.23
N ALA A 19 -6.99 22.13 39.63
CA ALA A 19 -7.45 22.91 40.79
C ALA A 19 -8.77 23.66 40.53
N ARG A 20 -9.08 23.95 39.25
CA ARG A 20 -10.31 24.65 38.84
C ARG A 20 -11.49 23.68 38.62
N LEU A 21 -11.23 22.42 38.28
CA LEU A 21 -12.27 21.41 38.03
C LEU A 21 -13.22 21.23 39.23
N SER A 22 -12.72 21.31 40.47
CA SER A 22 -13.56 21.27 41.68
C SER A 22 -14.58 22.41 41.76
N SER A 23 -14.25 23.58 41.22
CA SER A 23 -15.14 24.75 41.14
C SER A 23 -16.10 24.68 39.93
N LEU A 24 -15.69 24.01 38.85
CA LEU A 24 -16.53 23.81 37.67
C LEU A 24 -17.62 22.75 37.91
N TRP A 25 -17.36 21.69 38.68
CA TRP A 25 -18.35 20.65 38.99
C TRP A 25 -19.28 20.99 40.16
N SER A 26 -18.94 21.97 41.00
CA SER A 26 -19.72 22.33 42.20
C SER A 26 -21.03 23.07 41.86
N ASP A 27 -21.91 23.20 42.86
CA ASP A 27 -23.13 24.03 42.78
C ASP A 27 -22.78 25.54 42.94
N PHE A 28 -21.95 26.04 42.03
CA PHE A 28 -21.52 27.44 42.01
C PHE A 28 -22.65 28.50 41.82
N PRO A 29 -23.87 28.18 41.31
CA PRO A 29 -25.02 29.09 41.38
C PRO A 29 -25.35 29.59 42.80
N LEU A 30 -25.13 28.77 43.83
CA LEU A 30 -25.27 29.19 45.24
C LEU A 30 -24.34 30.35 45.63
N HIS A 31 -23.28 30.59 44.84
CA HIS A 31 -22.31 31.67 45.06
C HIS A 31 -22.54 32.88 44.15
N LYS A 32 -23.60 32.94 43.32
CA LYS A 32 -23.85 34.06 42.36
C LYS A 32 -23.84 35.45 43.01
N VAL A 33 -24.24 35.56 44.29
CA VAL A 33 -24.23 36.82 45.06
C VAL A 33 -22.90 37.04 45.81
N ALA A 34 -22.26 35.97 46.30
CA ALA A 34 -21.06 36.06 47.14
C ALA A 34 -19.75 36.12 46.34
N ASN A 35 -19.75 35.61 45.11
CA ASN A 35 -18.63 35.62 44.16
C ASN A 35 -19.18 35.69 42.72
N PRO A 36 -19.67 36.88 42.28
CA PRO A 36 -20.26 37.05 40.95
C PRO A 36 -19.26 36.78 39.82
N ASP A 37 -17.99 37.16 40.00
CA ASP A 37 -16.94 36.96 38.99
C ASP A 37 -16.61 35.47 38.80
N GLY A 38 -16.49 34.71 39.89
CA GLY A 38 -16.29 33.26 39.86
C GLY A 38 -17.50 32.52 39.27
N TYR A 39 -18.72 32.97 39.57
CA TYR A 39 -19.93 32.47 38.93
C TYR A 39 -19.89 32.71 37.41
N ALA A 40 -19.64 33.94 36.97
CA ALA A 40 -19.58 34.30 35.55
C ALA A 40 -18.47 33.55 34.80
N ALA A 41 -17.28 33.42 35.40
CA ALA A 41 -16.15 32.68 34.85
C ALA A 41 -16.46 31.18 34.66
N ASN A 42 -17.24 30.57 35.56
CA ASN A 42 -17.63 29.16 35.45
C ASN A 42 -18.82 28.94 34.50
N ILE A 43 -19.80 29.85 34.45
CA ILE A 43 -20.84 29.86 33.40
C ILE A 43 -20.18 29.94 32.01
N ASN A 44 -19.30 30.91 31.80
CA ASN A 44 -18.67 31.14 30.49
C ASN A 44 -17.77 29.97 30.06
N ALA A 45 -17.03 29.35 30.99
CA ALA A 45 -16.26 28.14 30.72
C ALA A 45 -17.15 26.98 30.26
N TRP A 46 -18.26 26.72 30.95
CA TRP A 46 -19.18 25.64 30.58
C TRP A 46 -19.94 25.91 29.28
N LYS A 47 -20.39 27.14 29.02
CA LYS A 47 -20.99 27.52 27.72
C LYS A 47 -20.05 27.20 26.57
N LYS A 48 -18.83 27.74 26.62
CA LYS A 48 -17.82 27.55 25.56
C LYS A 48 -17.53 26.06 25.34
N ALA A 49 -17.28 25.30 26.41
CA ALA A 49 -17.05 23.86 26.34
C ALA A 49 -18.21 23.10 25.68
N LEU A 50 -19.44 23.44 26.02
CA LEU A 50 -20.65 22.84 25.44
C LEU A 50 -20.87 23.23 23.97
N PHE A 51 -20.61 24.49 23.60
CA PHE A 51 -20.79 24.98 22.23
C PHE A 51 -19.73 24.38 21.29
N HIS A 52 -18.47 24.34 21.73
CA HIS A 52 -17.37 23.68 21.01
C HIS A 52 -17.59 22.17 20.90
N ALA A 53 -18.03 21.49 21.97
CA ALA A 53 -18.35 20.06 21.89
C ALA A 53 -19.58 19.77 21.01
N SER A 54 -20.55 20.68 20.93
CA SER A 54 -21.62 20.64 19.93
C SER A 54 -21.03 20.77 18.53
N ARG A 55 -20.09 21.71 18.32
CA ARG A 55 -19.39 21.90 17.04
C ARG A 55 -18.54 20.68 16.62
N ALA A 56 -18.12 19.85 17.57
CA ALA A 56 -17.45 18.57 17.31
C ALA A 56 -18.41 17.39 17.13
N GLY A 57 -19.73 17.59 17.25
CA GLY A 57 -20.75 16.52 17.20
C GLY A 57 -20.71 15.54 18.38
N LEU A 58 -20.12 15.94 19.50
CA LEU A 58 -19.90 15.09 20.68
C LEU A 58 -21.01 15.18 21.74
N ILE A 59 -22.01 16.04 21.54
CA ILE A 59 -23.18 16.16 22.43
C ILE A 59 -24.13 14.97 22.18
N PRO A 60 -24.43 14.13 23.19
CA PRO A 60 -25.34 12.99 23.01
C PRO A 60 -26.76 13.43 22.66
N THR A 61 -27.28 12.89 21.55
CA THR A 61 -28.69 13.03 21.17
C THR A 61 -29.54 11.92 21.82
N THR A 62 -30.78 12.20 22.19
CA THR A 62 -31.68 11.17 22.77
C THR A 62 -32.09 10.08 21.76
N ALA A 63 -31.92 10.34 20.46
CA ALA A 63 -32.16 9.38 19.39
C ALA A 63 -31.08 8.28 19.32
N THR A 64 -29.79 8.63 19.45
CA THR A 64 -28.69 7.66 19.33
C THR A 64 -28.70 6.58 20.43
N THR A 65 -29.33 6.84 21.58
CA THR A 65 -29.54 5.82 22.63
C THR A 65 -30.64 4.79 22.33
N ALA A 66 -31.45 4.99 21.27
CA ALA A 66 -32.42 4.00 20.80
C ALA A 66 -31.86 3.07 19.71
N ALA A 67 -30.75 3.45 19.06
CA ALA A 67 -30.03 2.60 18.13
C ALA A 67 -29.52 1.34 18.84
N LYS A 68 -29.74 0.17 18.25
CA LYS A 68 -29.48 -1.11 18.92
C LYS A 68 -27.98 -1.34 19.13
N LYS A 69 -27.69 -1.97 20.27
CA LYS A 69 -26.48 -2.75 20.54
C LYS A 69 -26.30 -3.86 19.47
N GLY A 70 -25.81 -3.49 18.28
CA GLY A 70 -25.66 -4.39 17.13
C GLY A 70 -25.35 -3.69 15.79
N THR A 71 -25.93 -2.52 15.50
CA THR A 71 -25.67 -1.80 14.23
C THR A 71 -24.71 -0.63 14.43
N LYS A 72 -23.69 -0.53 13.55
CA LYS A 72 -22.83 0.66 13.40
C LYS A 72 -23.51 1.68 12.47
N GLU A 73 -24.73 2.08 12.78
CA GLU A 73 -25.35 3.23 12.12
C GLU A 73 -24.61 4.49 12.59
N SER A 74 -23.75 5.03 11.73
CA SER A 74 -22.93 6.22 12.00
C SER A 74 -23.76 7.51 11.89
N GLY A 75 -24.88 7.56 12.60
CA GLY A 75 -25.71 8.76 12.69
C GLY A 75 -24.94 9.89 13.34
N THR A 76 -24.58 10.90 12.55
CA THR A 76 -23.92 12.11 13.06
C THR A 76 -24.88 12.87 13.99
N ASN A 77 -24.39 13.31 15.14
CA ASN A 77 -25.16 14.20 16.01
C ASN A 77 -25.25 15.59 15.36
N ASP A 78 -26.33 16.31 15.67
CA ASP A 78 -26.46 17.71 15.29
C ASP A 78 -25.27 18.53 15.81
N VAL A 79 -24.73 19.38 14.93
CA VAL A 79 -23.55 20.22 15.17
C VAL A 79 -23.95 21.61 15.67
N LEU A 80 -25.06 22.12 15.13
CA LEU A 80 -25.63 23.43 15.41
C LEU A 80 -26.74 23.37 16.48
N VAL A 81 -27.20 22.17 16.87
CA VAL A 81 -28.28 21.96 17.84
C VAL A 81 -27.82 21.13 19.04
N LEU A 82 -27.59 21.81 20.16
CA LEU A 82 -27.27 21.18 21.44
C LEU A 82 -28.51 20.51 22.03
N SER A 83 -28.39 19.22 22.37
CA SER A 83 -29.39 18.46 23.11
C SER A 83 -29.07 18.41 24.60
N THR A 84 -30.02 18.81 25.46
CA THR A 84 -29.92 18.65 26.92
C THR A 84 -30.71 17.43 27.37
N GLY A 85 -30.28 16.80 28.48
CA GLY A 85 -30.94 15.61 29.03
C GLY A 85 -30.08 14.91 30.08
N GLN A 86 -30.57 13.78 30.59
CA GLN A 86 -29.83 12.97 31.56
C GLN A 86 -28.59 12.33 30.92
N GLU A 87 -28.62 12.19 29.59
CA GLU A 87 -27.61 11.61 28.71
C GLU A 87 -26.37 12.52 28.65
N LEU A 88 -26.57 13.82 28.39
CA LEU A 88 -25.52 14.84 28.49
C LEU A 88 -24.95 14.92 29.91
N ALA A 89 -25.80 14.92 30.94
CA ALA A 89 -25.38 14.98 32.34
C ALA A 89 -24.50 13.77 32.73
N ARG A 90 -24.84 12.55 32.29
CA ARG A 90 -24.04 11.33 32.48
C ARG A 90 -22.75 11.35 31.67
N ALA A 91 -22.78 11.86 30.44
CA ALA A 91 -21.57 11.97 29.62
C ALA A 91 -20.52 12.89 30.27
N LEU A 92 -20.95 13.92 31.00
CA LEU A 92 -20.07 14.82 31.75
C LEU A 92 -19.68 14.32 33.16
N GLU A 93 -19.98 13.08 33.52
CA GLU A 93 -19.64 12.52 34.84
C GLU A 93 -18.12 12.26 34.98
N TYR A 94 -17.50 12.94 35.94
CA TYR A 94 -16.07 12.81 36.25
C TYR A 94 -15.89 12.22 37.66
N ARG A 95 -15.37 10.99 37.77
CA ARG A 95 -15.51 10.18 39.02
C ARG A 95 -15.12 10.87 40.35
N PRO A 96 -14.07 11.71 40.44
CA PRO A 96 -13.78 12.52 41.65
C PRO A 96 -14.85 13.54 42.07
N TRP A 97 -15.71 14.03 41.16
CA TRP A 97 -16.68 15.11 41.42
C TRP A 97 -18.12 14.81 40.95
N GLY A 98 -18.35 13.66 40.29
CA GLY A 98 -19.67 13.25 39.82
C GLY A 98 -20.13 14.01 38.57
N ILE A 99 -21.44 14.29 38.50
CA ILE A 99 -22.09 15.07 37.45
C ILE A 99 -21.97 16.57 37.79
N PRO A 100 -21.73 17.48 36.82
CA PRO A 100 -21.68 18.92 37.09
C PRO A 100 -23.03 19.43 37.63
N ALA A 101 -23.06 19.87 38.89
CA ALA A 101 -24.31 20.27 39.56
C ALA A 101 -25.00 21.47 38.90
N ALA A 102 -24.21 22.42 38.39
CA ALA A 102 -24.66 23.70 37.86
C ALA A 102 -25.15 23.66 36.39
N LEU A 103 -25.14 22.53 35.70
CA LEU A 103 -25.34 22.51 34.23
C LEU A 103 -26.70 23.06 33.79
N ALA A 104 -27.74 22.92 34.61
CA ALA A 104 -29.04 23.54 34.38
C ALA A 104 -28.96 25.08 34.36
N SER A 105 -28.20 25.68 35.28
CA SER A 105 -27.99 27.13 35.34
C SER A 105 -27.11 27.65 34.20
N VAL A 106 -26.15 26.86 33.70
CA VAL A 106 -25.38 27.20 32.49
C VAL A 106 -26.32 27.37 31.30
N VAL A 107 -27.19 26.38 31.06
CA VAL A 107 -28.17 26.44 29.96
C VAL A 107 -29.17 27.57 30.17
N GLN A 108 -29.62 27.81 31.42
CA GLN A 108 -30.53 28.91 31.74
C GLN A 108 -29.94 30.28 31.44
N GLU A 109 -28.69 30.55 31.85
CA GLU A 109 -28.02 31.82 31.59
C GLU A 109 -27.76 32.01 30.09
N ALA A 110 -27.36 30.95 29.38
CA ALA A 110 -27.17 30.97 27.93
C ALA A 110 -28.47 31.26 27.16
N VAL A 111 -29.62 30.70 27.59
CA VAL A 111 -30.93 31.03 27.02
C VAL A 111 -31.35 32.46 27.35
N ALA A 112 -31.11 32.94 28.58
CA ALA A 112 -31.39 34.32 28.98
C ALA A 112 -30.59 35.35 28.16
N ASN A 113 -29.34 35.04 27.82
CA ASN A 113 -28.46 35.86 26.99
C ASN A 113 -28.71 35.73 25.47
N ARG A 114 -29.67 34.89 25.04
CA ARG A 114 -29.95 34.53 23.63
C ARG A 114 -28.84 33.73 22.92
N GLU A 115 -27.87 33.20 23.66
CA GLU A 115 -26.75 32.37 23.13
C GLU A 115 -27.24 30.95 22.75
N LEU A 116 -28.25 30.47 23.47
CA LEU A 116 -29.03 29.28 23.15
C LEU A 116 -30.48 29.65 22.84
N VAL A 117 -31.02 29.20 21.71
CA VAL A 117 -32.43 29.44 21.34
C VAL A 117 -33.18 28.10 21.24
N PRO A 118 -34.36 27.93 21.88
CA PRO A 118 -35.15 26.70 21.75
C PRO A 118 -35.45 26.37 20.28
N LEU A 119 -35.19 25.13 19.85
CA LEU A 119 -35.30 24.75 18.44
C LEU A 119 -36.71 24.99 17.86
N SER A 120 -37.76 24.74 18.64
CA SER A 120 -39.15 25.02 18.30
C SER A 120 -39.37 26.49 17.93
N ASP A 121 -38.89 27.38 18.79
CA ASP A 121 -39.07 28.83 18.67
C ASP A 121 -38.19 29.38 17.54
N PHE A 122 -36.99 28.82 17.36
CA PHE A 122 -36.13 29.12 16.23
C PHE A 122 -36.75 28.70 14.89
N GLN A 123 -37.38 27.53 14.79
CA GLN A 123 -37.97 27.04 13.55
C GLN A 123 -39.35 27.65 13.22
N THR A 124 -40.06 28.20 14.20
CA THR A 124 -41.42 28.78 14.03
C THR A 124 -41.47 30.30 14.06
N SER A 125 -40.45 30.99 14.60
CA SER A 125 -40.42 32.46 14.63
C SER A 125 -40.36 33.08 13.24
N LYS A 126 -41.29 34.01 12.97
CA LYS A 126 -41.27 34.89 11.78
C LYS A 126 -40.30 36.07 11.91
N TYR A 127 -39.78 36.35 13.10
CA TYR A 127 -38.91 37.50 13.37
C TYR A 127 -37.47 37.07 13.63
N SER A 128 -36.51 37.90 13.18
CA SER A 128 -35.08 37.69 13.41
C SER A 128 -34.75 37.66 14.91
N ILE A 129 -33.90 36.73 15.36
CA ILE A 129 -33.49 36.58 16.77
C ILE A 129 -32.81 37.85 17.34
N TYR A 130 -32.24 38.70 16.49
CA TYR A 130 -31.63 39.98 16.84
C TYR A 130 -32.64 41.14 16.93
N SER A 131 -33.87 40.94 16.44
CA SER A 131 -34.90 41.97 16.47
C SER A 131 -35.44 42.19 17.88
N ARG A 132 -35.86 43.44 18.18
CA ARG A 132 -36.57 43.78 19.42
C ARG A 132 -37.96 43.15 19.51
N SER A 133 -38.57 42.84 18.36
CA SER A 133 -39.86 42.14 18.26
C SER A 133 -39.75 40.64 18.55
N TRP A 134 -38.54 40.07 18.54
CA TRP A 134 -38.31 38.69 18.95
C TRP A 134 -38.36 38.57 20.47
N ILE A 135 -39.47 38.01 20.93
CA ILE A 135 -39.73 37.61 22.31
C ILE A 135 -39.80 36.07 22.28
N PRO A 136 -38.80 35.34 22.83
CA PRO A 136 -38.87 33.88 22.92
C PRO A 136 -40.08 33.50 23.77
N THR A 137 -40.78 32.41 23.42
CA THR A 137 -42.12 32.13 23.98
C THR A 137 -42.05 32.06 25.50
N PRO A 138 -42.57 33.07 26.26
CA PRO A 138 -42.21 33.21 27.66
C PRO A 138 -42.60 31.96 28.46
N TRP A 139 -43.75 31.37 28.11
CA TRP A 139 -44.26 30.16 28.74
C TRP A 139 -43.36 28.92 28.58
N GLN A 140 -42.61 28.77 27.49
CA GLN A 140 -41.72 27.61 27.33
C GLN A 140 -40.44 27.76 28.17
N VAL A 141 -39.78 28.92 28.10
CA VAL A 141 -38.57 29.20 28.92
C VAL A 141 -38.93 29.24 30.42
N ILE A 142 -40.10 29.78 30.76
CA ILE A 142 -40.63 29.79 32.14
C ILE A 142 -41.05 28.38 32.58
N GLN A 143 -41.71 27.54 31.76
CA GLN A 143 -42.00 26.16 32.17
C GLN A 143 -40.76 25.28 32.26
N TRP A 144 -39.76 25.47 31.40
CA TRP A 144 -38.48 24.77 31.49
C TRP A 144 -37.73 25.15 32.78
N SER A 145 -37.68 26.44 33.15
CA SER A 145 -37.05 26.89 34.40
C SER A 145 -37.89 26.59 35.67
N LEU A 146 -39.23 26.65 35.63
CA LEU A 146 -40.11 26.22 36.73
C LEU A 146 -40.08 24.69 36.97
N ARG A 147 -39.63 23.90 35.98
CA ARG A 147 -39.30 22.48 36.18
C ARG A 147 -37.96 22.30 36.90
N GLN A 148 -36.98 23.18 36.69
CA GLN A 148 -35.70 23.17 37.43
C GLN A 148 -35.83 23.66 38.87
N ILE A 149 -36.68 24.65 39.12
CA ILE A 149 -36.91 25.26 40.45
C ILE A 149 -37.87 24.41 41.33
N GLY A 150 -38.40 23.32 40.80
CA GLY A 150 -39.24 22.37 41.56
C GLY A 150 -40.68 22.81 41.83
N LEU A 151 -41.05 24.05 41.47
CA LEU A 151 -42.41 24.60 41.63
C LEU A 151 -43.51 23.80 40.90
N THR A 152 -43.12 22.90 39.99
CA THR A 152 -44.01 22.01 39.22
C THR A 152 -43.85 20.52 39.58
N GLY A 153 -43.22 20.22 40.73
CA GLY A 153 -43.06 18.84 41.24
C GLY A 153 -41.85 18.06 40.68
N GLY A 154 -40.98 18.72 39.90
CA GLY A 154 -39.69 18.16 39.53
C GLY A 154 -38.67 18.23 40.68
N PRO A 155 -37.70 17.30 40.78
CA PRO A 155 -36.60 17.43 41.72
C PRO A 155 -35.69 18.61 41.31
N PRO A 156 -35.20 19.42 42.26
CA PRO A 156 -34.32 20.55 41.96
C PRO A 156 -33.00 20.09 41.32
N ASN A 157 -32.38 20.99 40.54
CA ASN A 157 -31.12 20.80 39.82
C ASN A 157 -31.10 19.66 38.77
N LYS A 158 -32.24 19.04 38.43
CA LYS A 158 -32.29 17.98 37.39
C LYS A 158 -32.51 18.55 35.98
N LEU A 159 -31.42 18.75 35.25
CA LEU A 159 -31.38 19.17 33.84
C LEU A 159 -32.49 18.53 32.98
N SER A 160 -33.45 19.34 32.52
CA SER A 160 -34.56 18.90 31.69
C SER A 160 -34.17 18.67 30.24
N VAL A 161 -34.83 17.69 29.60
CA VAL A 161 -34.67 17.41 28.17
C VAL A 161 -35.13 18.60 27.33
N GLY A 162 -34.34 18.96 26.33
CA GLY A 162 -34.58 20.09 25.43
C GLY A 162 -33.59 20.10 24.26
N ARG A 163 -33.89 20.82 23.18
CA ARG A 163 -33.01 21.02 22.02
C ARG A 163 -32.89 22.51 21.73
N PHE A 164 -31.66 23.00 21.62
CA PHE A 164 -31.34 24.42 21.51
C PHE A 164 -30.38 24.66 20.36
N VAL A 165 -30.70 25.63 19.49
CA VAL A 165 -29.77 26.15 18.49
C VAL A 165 -28.66 26.92 19.20
N VAL A 166 -27.41 26.57 18.88
CA VAL A 166 -26.20 27.24 19.37
C VAL A 166 -25.86 28.38 18.42
N VAL A 167 -26.17 29.63 18.82
CA VAL A 167 -26.11 30.78 17.90
C VAL A 167 -24.69 31.02 17.39
N GLU A 168 -23.67 30.88 18.24
CA GLU A 168 -22.25 30.99 17.86
C GLU A 168 -21.84 29.98 16.76
N ASN A 169 -22.31 28.73 16.85
CA ASN A 169 -22.02 27.71 15.84
C ASN A 169 -22.73 28.01 14.52
N VAL A 170 -23.96 28.52 14.56
CA VAL A 170 -24.73 28.91 13.37
C VAL A 170 -24.11 30.14 12.70
N GLU A 171 -23.67 31.14 13.47
CA GLU A 171 -22.91 32.28 12.96
C GLU A 171 -21.61 31.84 12.28
N ALA A 172 -20.85 30.95 12.92
CA ALA A 172 -19.61 30.40 12.35
C ALA A 172 -19.88 29.63 11.04
N ALA A 173 -20.91 28.77 11.01
CA ALA A 173 -21.30 28.04 9.81
C ALA A 173 -21.74 29.00 8.68
N ALA A 174 -22.60 29.98 8.98
CA ALA A 174 -23.09 30.94 7.99
C ALA A 174 -21.95 31.79 7.41
N ASN A 175 -21.00 32.23 8.24
CA ASN A 175 -19.82 32.97 7.78
C ASN A 175 -18.93 32.09 6.88
N ALA A 176 -18.73 30.81 7.24
CA ALA A 176 -17.95 29.88 6.42
C ALA A 176 -18.64 29.54 5.09
N VAL A 177 -19.97 29.41 5.06
CA VAL A 177 -20.76 29.26 3.81
C VAL A 177 -20.56 30.47 2.91
N ILE A 178 -20.64 31.69 3.44
CA ILE A 178 -20.45 32.92 2.65
C ILE A 178 -19.03 32.98 2.05
N LEU A 179 -18.00 32.56 2.81
CA LEU A 179 -16.62 32.51 2.31
C LEU A 179 -16.47 31.49 1.18
N LEU A 180 -16.89 30.23 1.39
CA LEU A 180 -16.80 29.19 0.36
C LEU A 180 -17.66 29.52 -0.87
N GLN A 181 -18.85 30.10 -0.68
CA GLN A 181 -19.69 30.58 -1.79
C GLN A 181 -18.98 31.64 -2.64
N ASN A 182 -18.19 32.53 -2.03
CA ASN A 182 -17.41 33.53 -2.77
C ASN A 182 -16.24 32.93 -3.57
N GLU A 183 -15.73 31.75 -3.19
CA GLU A 183 -14.74 30.99 -3.96
C GLU A 183 -15.39 30.16 -5.10
N LEU A 184 -16.67 29.81 -4.93
CA LEU A 184 -17.49 29.10 -5.92
C LEU A 184 -18.22 30.02 -6.91
N HIS A 185 -18.35 31.32 -6.62
CA HIS A 185 -18.93 32.34 -7.51
C HIS A 185 -18.11 32.52 -8.80
N ARG A 186 -18.42 31.73 -9.83
CA ARG A 186 -17.74 31.76 -11.14
C ARG A 186 -18.64 32.19 -12.32
N SER A 187 -19.94 32.23 -12.10
CA SER A 187 -20.94 32.55 -13.12
C SER A 187 -22.22 33.15 -12.52
N THR A 188 -23.09 33.71 -13.35
CA THR A 188 -24.38 34.32 -12.95
C THR A 188 -25.26 33.33 -12.18
N THR A 189 -25.35 32.08 -12.63
CA THR A 189 -26.13 31.04 -11.96
C THR A 189 -25.45 30.44 -10.73
N SER A 190 -24.18 30.76 -10.44
CA SER A 190 -23.42 30.17 -9.32
C SER A 190 -24.06 30.42 -7.95
N GLY A 191 -24.90 31.44 -7.79
CA GLY A 191 -25.66 31.71 -6.56
C GLY A 191 -26.85 30.79 -6.29
N THR A 192 -27.30 29.98 -7.26
CA THR A 192 -28.56 29.21 -7.17
C THR A 192 -28.30 27.72 -6.97
N TYR A 193 -28.99 27.13 -5.98
CA TYR A 193 -28.84 25.73 -5.51
C TYR A 193 -30.21 25.08 -5.22
N SER A 194 -30.24 23.75 -5.18
CA SER A 194 -31.31 23.00 -4.50
C SER A 194 -30.85 22.61 -3.09
N LEU A 195 -31.76 22.13 -2.25
CA LEU A 195 -31.40 21.61 -0.93
C LEU A 195 -30.38 20.46 -1.01
N HIS A 196 -30.51 19.57 -2.00
CA HIS A 196 -29.55 18.49 -2.26
C HIS A 196 -28.17 19.03 -2.66
N THR A 197 -28.09 19.93 -3.66
CA THR A 197 -26.79 20.46 -4.08
C THR A 197 -26.15 21.37 -3.03
N PHE A 198 -26.95 22.11 -2.26
CA PHE A 198 -26.48 22.89 -1.10
C PHE A 198 -25.87 21.98 -0.03
N THR A 199 -26.56 20.92 0.39
CA THR A 199 -26.03 19.97 1.38
C THR A 199 -24.74 19.30 0.89
N HIS A 200 -24.64 18.93 -0.39
CA HIS A 200 -23.40 18.39 -0.94
C HIS A 200 -22.20 19.36 -0.81
N HIS A 201 -22.38 20.63 -1.17
CA HIS A 201 -21.29 21.62 -1.14
C HIS A 201 -20.96 22.15 0.26
N PHE A 202 -21.96 22.27 1.16
CA PHE A 202 -21.83 22.99 2.43
C PHE A 202 -21.91 22.12 3.68
N SER A 203 -22.13 20.80 3.58
CA SER A 203 -22.15 19.90 4.74
C SER A 203 -20.85 19.90 5.55
N HIS A 204 -19.68 20.00 4.90
CA HIS A 204 -18.37 20.01 5.56
C HIS A 204 -17.80 21.42 5.86
N VAL A 205 -18.62 22.48 5.75
CA VAL A 205 -18.16 23.88 5.77
C VAL A 205 -17.52 24.33 7.10
N LEU A 206 -17.71 23.59 8.20
CA LEU A 206 -17.09 23.87 9.49
C LEU A 206 -15.65 23.34 9.64
N GLY A 207 -15.13 22.64 8.62
CA GLY A 207 -13.78 22.06 8.55
C GLY A 207 -13.76 20.55 8.82
N THR A 208 -12.68 19.87 8.40
CA THR A 208 -12.53 18.40 8.49
C THR A 208 -12.48 17.83 9.92
N SER A 209 -12.26 18.69 10.93
CA SER A 209 -12.36 18.32 12.35
C SER A 209 -13.81 18.32 12.88
N SER A 210 -14.77 18.78 12.08
CA SER A 210 -16.20 18.67 12.35
C SER A 210 -16.78 17.46 11.57
N PRO A 211 -17.74 16.71 12.13
CA PRO A 211 -18.60 15.87 11.29
C PRO A 211 -19.41 16.76 10.32
N PRO A 212 -19.93 16.18 9.21
CA PRO A 212 -20.82 16.91 8.32
C PRO A 212 -22.10 17.35 9.04
N LEU A 213 -22.57 18.55 8.71
CA LEU A 213 -23.85 19.10 9.16
C LEU A 213 -25.00 18.12 8.85
N THR A 214 -25.87 17.87 9.83
CA THR A 214 -27.07 17.04 9.61
C THR A 214 -28.09 17.79 8.74
N GLN A 215 -29.07 17.06 8.19
CA GLN A 215 -30.20 17.70 7.49
C GLN A 215 -30.97 18.69 8.38
N ASN A 216 -30.98 18.48 9.71
CA ASN A 216 -31.57 19.40 10.67
C ASN A 216 -30.67 20.64 10.89
N ASP A 217 -29.34 20.48 10.93
CA ASP A 217 -28.41 21.60 10.95
C ASP A 217 -28.52 22.45 9.68
N ILE A 218 -28.59 21.84 8.49
CA ILE A 218 -28.79 22.56 7.22
C ILE A 218 -30.10 23.37 7.24
N LEU A 219 -31.20 22.81 7.73
CA LEU A 219 -32.47 23.55 7.86
C LEU A 219 -32.40 24.70 8.89
N VAL A 220 -31.65 24.55 9.98
CA VAL A 220 -31.37 25.62 10.94
C VAL A 220 -30.52 26.73 10.27
N LEU A 221 -29.49 26.35 9.53
CA LEU A 221 -28.59 27.26 8.82
C LEU A 221 -29.30 28.05 7.72
N LEU A 222 -30.11 27.39 6.89
CA LEU A 222 -30.92 28.07 5.86
C LEU A 222 -31.98 28.99 6.47
N THR A 223 -32.56 28.63 7.63
CA THR A 223 -33.47 29.53 8.37
C THR A 223 -32.71 30.76 8.87
N TYR A 224 -31.50 30.61 9.38
CA TYR A 224 -30.65 31.71 9.83
C TYR A 224 -30.25 32.65 8.69
N MET A 225 -29.73 32.09 7.59
CA MET A 225 -29.19 32.85 6.45
C MET A 225 -30.28 33.50 5.56
N SER A 226 -31.56 33.22 5.81
CA SER A 226 -32.71 33.89 5.19
C SER A 226 -33.43 34.86 6.12
N ARG A 227 -33.67 34.50 7.40
CA ARG A 227 -34.41 35.35 8.35
C ARG A 227 -33.53 36.26 9.20
N ASP A 228 -32.45 35.71 9.77
CA ASP A 228 -31.69 36.37 10.83
C ASP A 228 -30.55 37.23 10.27
N LYS A 229 -29.88 36.72 9.22
CA LYS A 229 -28.82 37.39 8.44
C LYS A 229 -29.10 37.14 6.94
N PRO A 230 -29.95 37.95 6.27
CA PRO A 230 -30.48 37.68 4.93
C PRO A 230 -29.41 37.78 3.83
N THR A 231 -28.69 36.68 3.64
CA THR A 231 -27.61 36.49 2.65
C THR A 231 -28.00 35.51 1.56
N LEU A 232 -29.11 34.79 1.75
CA LEU A 232 -29.79 33.99 0.74
C LEU A 232 -31.31 34.05 0.94
N SER A 233 -32.04 33.76 -0.13
CA SER A 233 -33.44 33.38 -0.08
C SER A 233 -33.56 31.85 -0.08
N TYR A 234 -34.54 31.31 0.64
CA TYR A 234 -34.82 29.87 0.69
C TYR A 234 -36.33 29.61 0.58
N SER A 235 -36.73 28.88 -0.46
CA SER A 235 -38.08 28.36 -0.65
C SER A 235 -38.15 26.94 -0.11
N ARG A 236 -38.96 26.71 0.93
CA ARG A 236 -39.20 25.36 1.47
C ARG A 236 -40.08 24.51 0.55
N GLU A 237 -40.99 25.14 -0.21
CA GLU A 237 -41.93 24.45 -1.10
C GLU A 237 -41.23 23.85 -2.33
N THR A 238 -40.27 24.59 -2.90
CA THR A 238 -39.49 24.16 -4.09
C THR A 238 -38.09 23.66 -3.73
N SER A 239 -37.73 23.66 -2.44
CA SER A 239 -36.39 23.35 -1.92
C SER A 239 -35.26 24.09 -2.66
N THR A 240 -35.51 25.34 -3.05
CA THR A 240 -34.60 26.19 -3.82
C THR A 240 -33.91 27.20 -2.91
N ILE A 241 -32.60 27.34 -3.06
CA ILE A 241 -31.75 28.31 -2.36
C ILE A 241 -31.17 29.26 -3.41
N LYS A 242 -31.18 30.57 -3.13
CA LYS A 242 -30.57 31.61 -3.97
C LYS A 242 -29.78 32.59 -3.11
N PHE A 243 -28.45 32.62 -3.27
CA PHE A 243 -27.61 33.62 -2.62
C PHE A 243 -27.92 35.03 -3.16
N THR A 244 -27.85 36.03 -2.29
CA THR A 244 -27.98 37.44 -2.67
C THR A 244 -26.80 37.85 -3.54
N SER A 245 -27.05 38.42 -4.73
CA SER A 245 -25.98 38.96 -5.58
C SER A 245 -25.14 40.00 -4.83
N PRO A 246 -23.80 40.04 -4.98
CA PRO A 246 -22.95 41.11 -4.43
C PRO A 246 -23.33 42.53 -4.91
N THR A 247 -24.11 42.64 -5.99
CA THR A 247 -24.64 43.92 -6.50
C THR A 247 -26.01 44.30 -5.91
N SER A 248 -26.71 43.38 -5.22
CA SER A 248 -27.99 43.65 -4.58
C SER A 248 -27.83 43.98 -3.10
N ALA A 249 -28.55 45.00 -2.63
CA ALA A 249 -28.61 45.34 -1.20
C ALA A 249 -29.57 44.42 -0.40
N HIS A 250 -30.42 43.64 -1.07
CA HIS A 250 -31.49 42.84 -0.47
C HIS A 250 -31.59 41.45 -1.11
N ALA A 251 -31.98 40.46 -0.31
CA ALA A 251 -32.20 39.10 -0.81
C ALA A 251 -33.31 39.09 -1.88
N GLU A 252 -33.00 38.51 -3.03
CA GLU A 252 -33.89 38.48 -4.19
C GLU A 252 -34.98 37.42 -4.04
N GLU A 253 -36.15 37.66 -4.61
CA GLU A 253 -37.17 36.61 -4.72
C GLU A 253 -36.68 35.47 -5.63
N ILE A 254 -37.11 34.25 -5.31
CA ILE A 254 -36.79 33.04 -6.08
C ILE A 254 -37.78 32.95 -7.23
N THR A 255 -37.26 32.93 -8.46
CA THR A 255 -38.06 32.89 -9.67
C THR A 255 -38.22 31.46 -10.22
N GLU A 256 -39.09 31.28 -11.22
CA GLU A 256 -39.18 30.04 -12.00
C GLU A 256 -37.86 29.69 -12.72
N THR A 257 -37.03 30.70 -13.04
CA THR A 257 -35.70 30.49 -13.61
C THR A 257 -34.76 29.88 -12.56
N ASP A 258 -34.77 30.41 -11.34
CA ASP A 258 -33.97 29.91 -10.22
C ASP A 258 -34.35 28.45 -9.84
N ILE A 259 -35.65 28.14 -9.83
CA ILE A 259 -36.15 26.78 -9.61
C ILE A 259 -35.64 25.82 -10.71
N SER A 260 -35.72 26.25 -11.98
CA SER A 260 -35.23 25.46 -13.12
C SER A 260 -33.72 25.21 -13.03
N ILE A 261 -32.93 26.25 -12.73
CA ILE A 261 -31.47 26.16 -12.54
C ILE A 261 -31.12 25.20 -11.40
N ALA A 262 -31.82 25.27 -10.27
CA ALA A 262 -31.61 24.38 -9.13
C ALA A 262 -31.91 22.91 -9.48
N GLN A 263 -32.94 22.64 -10.30
CA GLN A 263 -33.24 21.29 -10.79
C GLN A 263 -32.16 20.78 -11.76
N ILE A 264 -31.72 21.62 -12.71
CA ILE A 264 -30.65 21.27 -13.68
C ILE A 264 -29.35 20.93 -12.95
N LYS A 265 -28.93 21.75 -11.98
CA LYS A 265 -27.75 21.47 -11.14
C LYS A 265 -27.91 20.22 -10.25
N SER A 266 -29.13 19.92 -9.79
CA SER A 266 -29.39 18.68 -9.04
C SER A 266 -29.15 17.47 -9.93
N LEU A 267 -29.60 17.54 -11.17
CA LEU A 267 -29.43 16.49 -12.16
C LEU A 267 -27.96 16.35 -12.58
N GLN A 268 -27.24 17.45 -12.80
CA GLN A 268 -25.78 17.48 -13.01
C GLN A 268 -25.06 16.70 -11.90
N LEU A 269 -25.20 17.13 -10.65
CA LEU A 269 -24.54 16.49 -9.51
C LEU A 269 -24.92 15.01 -9.38
N SER A 270 -26.18 14.66 -9.65
CA SER A 270 -26.63 13.27 -9.57
C SER A 270 -26.04 12.38 -10.67
N LEU A 271 -25.67 12.94 -11.83
CA LEU A 271 -24.95 12.25 -12.90
C LEU A 271 -23.45 12.14 -12.58
N GLU A 272 -22.84 13.23 -12.08
CA GLU A 272 -21.44 13.27 -11.62
C GLU A 272 -21.18 12.22 -10.52
N LEU A 273 -22.09 12.08 -9.55
CA LEU A 273 -21.99 11.08 -8.48
C LEU A 273 -22.27 9.64 -8.95
N ALA A 274 -23.09 9.44 -9.99
CA ALA A 274 -23.45 8.11 -10.51
C ALA A 274 -22.40 7.52 -11.48
N ILE A 275 -21.55 8.34 -12.11
CA ILE A 275 -20.57 7.90 -13.11
C ILE A 275 -19.43 7.05 -12.50
N PRO A 276 -18.71 7.45 -11.43
CA PRO A 276 -17.57 6.68 -10.91
C PRO A 276 -17.91 5.27 -10.40
N PRO A 277 -19.05 5.02 -9.74
CA PRO A 277 -19.49 3.66 -9.41
C PRO A 277 -19.73 2.78 -10.64
N LEU A 278 -20.29 3.33 -11.72
CA LEU A 278 -20.50 2.60 -12.99
C LEU A 278 -19.16 2.28 -13.68
N GLU A 279 -18.19 3.19 -13.63
CA GLU A 279 -16.83 2.96 -14.14
C GLU A 279 -16.10 1.86 -13.35
N SER A 280 -16.16 1.91 -12.02
CA SER A 280 -15.63 0.85 -11.15
C SER A 280 -16.31 -0.50 -11.42
N ARG A 281 -17.63 -0.51 -11.64
CA ARG A 281 -18.39 -1.70 -12.01
C ARG A 281 -17.94 -2.25 -13.38
N LEU A 282 -17.72 -1.38 -14.37
CA LEU A 282 -17.27 -1.76 -15.72
C LEU A 282 -15.89 -2.44 -15.70
N GLU A 283 -14.92 -1.95 -14.92
CA GLU A 283 -13.62 -2.61 -14.75
C GLU A 283 -13.77 -3.95 -14.01
N SER A 284 -14.59 -4.00 -12.94
CA SER A 284 -14.86 -5.25 -12.22
C SER A 284 -15.46 -6.34 -13.14
N LEU A 285 -16.38 -5.97 -14.03
CA LEU A 285 -16.97 -6.88 -15.02
C LEU A 285 -15.96 -7.25 -16.11
N THR A 286 -15.14 -6.31 -16.58
CA THR A 286 -14.10 -6.56 -17.59
C THR A 286 -13.04 -7.55 -17.07
N SER A 287 -12.61 -7.41 -15.81
CA SER A 287 -11.73 -8.39 -15.18
C SER A 287 -12.42 -9.75 -14.94
N ALA A 288 -13.71 -9.76 -14.58
CA ALA A 288 -14.48 -11.00 -14.38
C ALA A 288 -14.69 -11.78 -15.69
N VAL A 289 -15.02 -11.10 -16.80
CA VAL A 289 -15.09 -11.69 -18.15
C VAL A 289 -13.75 -12.32 -18.52
N ARG A 290 -12.63 -11.58 -18.38
CA ARG A 290 -11.28 -12.08 -18.69
C ARG A 290 -10.94 -13.34 -17.90
N ASN A 291 -11.25 -13.35 -16.60
CA ASN A 291 -11.07 -14.51 -15.73
C ASN A 291 -11.96 -15.71 -16.13
N ALA A 292 -13.20 -15.47 -16.56
CA ALA A 292 -14.12 -16.52 -17.00
C ALA A 292 -13.69 -17.14 -18.35
N VAL A 293 -13.22 -16.33 -19.31
CA VAL A 293 -12.65 -16.79 -20.58
C VAL A 293 -11.39 -17.63 -20.33
N GLN A 294 -10.46 -17.17 -19.49
CA GLN A 294 -9.25 -17.92 -19.12
C GLN A 294 -9.55 -19.26 -18.43
N ARG A 295 -10.65 -19.34 -17.68
CA ARG A 295 -11.14 -20.59 -17.07
C ARG A 295 -12.00 -21.45 -17.99
N GLN A 296 -12.16 -21.05 -19.26
CA GLN A 296 -13.03 -21.70 -20.25
C GLN A 296 -14.51 -21.79 -19.82
N GLN A 297 -14.96 -20.91 -18.93
CA GLN A 297 -16.32 -20.86 -18.39
C GLN A 297 -17.25 -20.07 -19.34
N LEU A 298 -17.41 -20.58 -20.56
CA LEU A 298 -17.99 -19.86 -21.70
C LEU A 298 -19.41 -19.31 -21.45
N SER A 299 -20.25 -20.02 -20.68
CA SER A 299 -21.60 -19.57 -20.31
C SER A 299 -21.59 -18.41 -19.31
N THR A 300 -20.75 -18.52 -18.28
CA THR A 300 -20.50 -17.44 -17.29
C THR A 300 -19.90 -16.21 -17.96
N ALA A 301 -18.95 -16.40 -18.87
CA ALA A 301 -18.31 -15.34 -19.62
C ALA A 301 -19.32 -14.55 -20.49
N ARG A 302 -20.17 -15.23 -21.29
CA ARG A 302 -21.24 -14.55 -22.06
C ARG A 302 -22.23 -13.78 -21.16
N SER A 303 -22.61 -14.35 -20.02
CA SER A 303 -23.52 -13.68 -19.06
C SER A 303 -22.89 -12.41 -18.47
N LEU A 304 -21.61 -12.48 -18.06
CA LEU A 304 -20.85 -11.33 -17.59
C LEU A 304 -20.64 -10.28 -18.69
N LEU A 305 -20.46 -10.72 -19.95
CA LEU A 305 -20.28 -9.83 -21.11
C LEU A 305 -21.55 -9.05 -21.45
N LYS A 306 -22.72 -9.71 -21.43
CA LYS A 306 -24.03 -9.05 -21.57
C LYS A 306 -24.26 -8.03 -20.45
N SER A 307 -23.82 -8.32 -19.22
CA SER A 307 -23.84 -7.37 -18.10
C SER A 307 -22.85 -6.21 -18.29
N LYS A 308 -21.63 -6.47 -18.77
CA LYS A 308 -20.63 -5.45 -19.16
C LYS A 308 -21.22 -4.48 -20.18
N LYS A 309 -21.80 -4.99 -21.28
CA LYS A 309 -22.40 -4.17 -22.35
C LYS A 309 -23.57 -3.31 -21.86
N LEU A 310 -24.40 -3.82 -20.95
CA LEU A 310 -25.47 -3.03 -20.34
C LEU A 310 -24.93 -1.88 -19.47
N VAL A 311 -23.87 -2.11 -18.69
CA VAL A 311 -23.20 -1.07 -17.90
C VAL A 311 -22.48 -0.06 -18.80
N GLU A 312 -21.81 -0.53 -19.86
CA GLU A 312 -21.11 0.29 -20.86
C GLU A 312 -22.08 1.25 -21.57
N SER A 313 -23.17 0.74 -22.14
CA SER A 313 -24.21 1.57 -22.79
C SER A 313 -24.92 2.51 -21.81
N THR A 314 -25.07 2.12 -20.54
CA THR A 314 -25.62 2.99 -19.50
C THR A 314 -24.66 4.12 -19.15
N LEU A 315 -23.36 3.84 -19.02
CA LEU A 315 -22.31 4.83 -18.77
C LEU A 315 -22.18 5.83 -19.92
N GLU A 316 -22.22 5.38 -21.16
CA GLU A 316 -22.25 6.24 -22.35
C GLU A 316 -23.43 7.22 -22.31
N LYS A 317 -24.65 6.72 -22.06
CA LYS A 317 -25.86 7.56 -21.93
C LYS A 317 -25.72 8.55 -20.77
N ARG A 318 -25.25 8.12 -19.60
CA ARG A 318 -25.07 9.00 -18.43
C ARG A 318 -24.04 10.11 -18.68
N ARG A 319 -22.94 9.81 -19.39
CA ARG A 319 -21.94 10.82 -19.82
C ARG A 319 -22.50 11.78 -20.88
N ALA A 320 -23.22 11.29 -21.88
CA ALA A 320 -23.87 12.14 -22.89
C ALA A 320 -24.92 13.08 -22.28
N ASN A 321 -25.70 12.57 -21.31
CA ASN A 321 -26.68 13.34 -20.56
C ASN A 321 -26.00 14.42 -19.67
N LEU A 322 -24.85 14.12 -19.07
CA LEU A 322 -24.08 15.11 -18.30
C LEU A 322 -23.59 16.24 -19.21
N LEU A 323 -22.98 15.92 -20.36
CA LEU A 323 -22.56 16.91 -21.35
C LEU A 323 -23.72 17.83 -21.78
N GLN A 324 -24.90 17.26 -22.05
CA GLN A 324 -26.10 18.02 -22.44
C GLN A 324 -26.61 18.95 -21.32
N VAL A 325 -26.42 18.56 -20.05
CA VAL A 325 -26.74 19.38 -18.86
C VAL A 325 -25.71 20.49 -18.66
N GLU A 326 -24.42 20.21 -18.84
CA GLU A 326 -23.34 21.21 -18.80
C GLU A 326 -23.48 22.26 -19.91
N GLU A 327 -23.72 21.82 -21.15
CA GLU A 327 -24.05 22.71 -22.28
C GLU A 327 -25.27 23.59 -21.98
N SER A 328 -26.30 23.02 -21.35
CA SER A 328 -27.52 23.75 -20.96
C SER A 328 -27.22 24.81 -19.89
N LEU A 329 -26.43 24.51 -18.87
CA LEU A 329 -26.04 25.48 -17.85
C LEU A 329 -25.14 26.58 -18.43
N HIS A 330 -24.17 26.24 -19.27
CA HIS A 330 -23.33 27.22 -19.95
C HIS A 330 -24.16 28.12 -20.90
N ALA A 331 -25.16 27.55 -21.58
CA ALA A 331 -26.10 28.31 -22.39
C ALA A 331 -27.04 29.20 -21.57
N ILE A 332 -27.30 28.92 -20.28
CA ILE A 332 -28.04 29.82 -19.38
C ILE A 332 -27.11 30.94 -18.88
N ASP A 333 -25.90 30.60 -18.42
CA ASP A 333 -24.91 31.58 -17.93
C ASP A 333 -24.49 32.60 -19.01
N ASN A 334 -24.31 32.15 -20.27
CA ASN A 334 -24.00 33.03 -21.40
C ASN A 334 -25.19 33.91 -21.82
N ALA A 335 -26.42 33.51 -21.54
CA ALA A 335 -27.64 34.14 -22.06
C ALA A 335 -28.10 35.36 -21.23
N ALA A 336 -27.18 36.12 -20.64
CA ALA A 336 -27.44 37.12 -19.59
C ALA A 336 -28.51 38.20 -19.89
N ASP A 337 -28.85 38.43 -21.16
CA ASP A 337 -30.03 39.23 -21.54
C ASP A 337 -31.33 38.45 -21.29
N HIS A 338 -32.26 39.02 -20.52
CA HIS A 338 -33.50 38.37 -20.07
C HIS A 338 -34.33 37.67 -21.17
N VAL A 339 -34.28 38.11 -22.42
CA VAL A 339 -34.97 37.46 -23.56
C VAL A 339 -34.26 36.17 -24.00
N ALA A 340 -32.94 36.15 -23.96
CA ALA A 340 -32.14 34.96 -24.27
C ALA A 340 -32.26 33.90 -23.15
N ILE A 341 -32.32 34.31 -21.87
CA ILE A 341 -32.57 33.41 -20.72
C ILE A 341 -33.81 32.55 -20.98
N ILE A 342 -34.94 33.16 -21.37
CA ILE A 342 -36.21 32.45 -21.58
C ILE A 342 -36.09 31.40 -22.71
N GLN A 343 -35.41 31.72 -23.81
CA GLN A 343 -35.20 30.77 -24.91
C GLN A 343 -34.21 29.65 -24.55
N SER A 344 -33.20 29.97 -23.74
CA SER A 344 -32.25 28.99 -23.20
C SER A 344 -32.98 28.02 -22.26
N MET A 345 -33.73 28.55 -21.29
CA MET A 345 -34.59 27.78 -20.39
C MET A 345 -35.62 26.90 -21.10
N GLN A 346 -36.24 27.36 -22.19
CA GLN A 346 -37.20 26.51 -22.93
C GLN A 346 -36.52 25.26 -23.52
N LYS A 347 -35.26 25.39 -23.98
CA LYS A 347 -34.45 24.24 -24.41
C LYS A 347 -34.06 23.38 -23.21
N SER A 348 -33.55 23.99 -22.14
CA SER A 348 -33.17 23.27 -20.92
C SER A 348 -34.34 22.53 -20.28
N ALA A 349 -35.56 23.08 -20.30
CA ALA A 349 -36.77 22.43 -19.80
C ALA A 349 -37.18 21.22 -20.65
N ALA A 350 -36.99 21.27 -21.97
CA ALA A 350 -37.21 20.12 -22.86
C ALA A 350 -36.15 19.01 -22.64
N VAL A 351 -34.89 19.39 -22.41
CA VAL A 351 -33.82 18.46 -21.99
C VAL A 351 -34.16 17.85 -20.64
N MET A 352 -34.44 18.67 -19.62
CA MET A 352 -34.82 18.26 -18.27
C MET A 352 -36.02 17.32 -18.27
N LYS A 353 -37.06 17.58 -19.09
CA LYS A 353 -38.20 16.67 -19.20
C LYS A 353 -37.78 15.31 -19.76
N THR A 354 -37.13 15.29 -20.91
CA THR A 354 -36.63 14.05 -21.56
C THR A 354 -35.71 13.25 -20.64
N LEU A 355 -34.88 13.95 -19.89
CA LEU A 355 -33.92 13.35 -18.98
C LEU A 355 -34.59 12.86 -17.69
N ASN A 356 -35.49 13.63 -17.08
CA ASN A 356 -36.31 13.21 -15.94
C ASN A 356 -37.16 11.97 -16.28
N GLU A 357 -37.70 11.89 -17.50
CA GLU A 357 -38.45 10.72 -18.00
C GLU A 357 -37.58 9.48 -18.19
N SER A 358 -36.30 9.63 -18.56
CA SER A 358 -35.35 8.51 -18.78
C SER A 358 -34.48 8.16 -17.57
N VAL A 359 -34.51 8.96 -16.50
CA VAL A 359 -33.67 8.83 -15.31
C VAL A 359 -34.49 8.72 -14.00
N GLY A 360 -35.81 8.87 -14.06
CA GLY A 360 -36.72 8.78 -12.90
C GLY A 360 -36.79 10.06 -12.05
N GLY A 361 -36.22 11.17 -12.54
CA GLY A 361 -36.14 12.45 -11.86
C GLY A 361 -35.19 12.48 -10.66
N VAL A 362 -35.17 13.61 -9.95
CA VAL A 362 -34.20 13.84 -8.84
C VAL A 362 -34.34 12.79 -7.75
N GLU A 363 -35.56 12.51 -7.27
CA GLU A 363 -35.78 11.40 -6.31
C GLU A 363 -35.43 10.02 -6.88
N GLY A 364 -35.53 9.84 -8.20
CA GLY A 364 -35.12 8.63 -8.90
C GLY A 364 -33.61 8.43 -8.76
N VAL A 365 -32.82 9.46 -9.06
CA VAL A 365 -31.37 9.37 -8.91
C VAL A 365 -30.94 9.35 -7.46
N GLU A 366 -31.54 10.12 -6.57
CA GLU A 366 -31.23 10.10 -5.13
C GLU A 366 -31.46 8.69 -4.55
N ARG A 367 -32.61 8.06 -4.87
CA ARG A 367 -32.86 6.64 -4.54
C ARG A 367 -31.91 5.67 -5.24
N ILE A 368 -31.48 5.93 -6.48
CA ILE A 368 -30.47 5.10 -7.16
C ILE A 368 -29.09 5.26 -6.52
N THR A 369 -28.66 6.46 -6.14
CA THR A 369 -27.34 6.71 -5.55
C THR A 369 -27.26 6.23 -4.12
N ASP A 370 -28.29 6.45 -3.29
CA ASP A 370 -28.32 5.87 -1.94
C ASP A 370 -28.44 4.35 -2.00
N ALA A 371 -29.33 3.80 -2.83
CA ALA A 371 -29.42 2.34 -2.97
C ALA A 371 -28.16 1.72 -3.60
N LEU A 372 -27.40 2.43 -4.45
CA LEU A 372 -26.12 1.97 -5.00
C LEU A 372 -24.97 2.09 -3.99
N ARG A 373 -25.03 3.08 -3.10
CA ARG A 373 -24.10 3.28 -1.98
C ARG A 373 -24.31 2.23 -0.89
N ASP A 374 -25.56 1.83 -0.66
CA ASP A 374 -25.92 0.68 0.17
C ASP A 374 -25.58 -0.65 -0.54
N GLU A 375 -25.80 -0.79 -1.85
CA GLU A 375 -25.39 -2.00 -2.60
C GLU A 375 -23.87 -2.18 -2.70
N MET A 376 -23.08 -1.10 -2.56
CA MET A 376 -21.63 -1.23 -2.36
C MET A 376 -21.25 -1.97 -1.06
N ALA A 377 -22.19 -2.15 -0.12
CA ALA A 377 -22.06 -3.05 1.02
C ALA A 377 -22.68 -4.46 0.80
N VAL A 378 -23.43 -4.67 -0.30
CA VAL A 378 -24.14 -5.92 -0.62
C VAL A 378 -23.75 -6.40 -2.04
N ALA A 379 -22.59 -7.06 -2.13
CA ALA A 379 -21.93 -7.39 -3.41
C ALA A 379 -22.59 -8.52 -4.25
N GLU A 380 -23.92 -8.68 -4.21
CA GLU A 380 -24.62 -9.83 -4.80
C GLU A 380 -25.86 -9.50 -5.66
N ASP A 381 -26.41 -8.27 -5.64
CA ASP A 381 -27.74 -8.00 -6.23
C ASP A 381 -27.75 -7.76 -7.77
N ILE A 382 -27.17 -8.71 -8.50
CA ILE A 382 -27.10 -8.75 -9.98
C ILE A 382 -28.50 -8.67 -10.62
N GLY A 383 -29.55 -9.12 -9.92
CA GLY A 383 -30.93 -9.12 -10.44
C GLY A 383 -31.57 -7.75 -10.57
N ARG A 384 -31.24 -6.78 -9.71
CA ARG A 384 -32.00 -5.52 -9.62
C ARG A 384 -31.64 -4.50 -10.70
N ILE A 385 -30.38 -4.44 -11.11
CA ILE A 385 -29.93 -3.61 -12.26
C ILE A 385 -30.52 -4.13 -13.58
N ILE A 386 -30.79 -5.43 -13.68
CA ILE A 386 -31.46 -6.05 -14.85
C ILE A 386 -32.97 -5.73 -14.87
N ALA A 387 -33.55 -5.35 -13.73
CA ALA A 387 -34.98 -5.04 -13.59
C ALA A 387 -35.33 -3.55 -13.74
N GLU A 388 -34.37 -2.67 -14.06
CA GLU A 388 -34.64 -1.24 -14.25
C GLU A 388 -35.49 -1.00 -15.53
N PRO A 389 -36.68 -0.38 -15.44
CA PRO A 389 -37.60 -0.23 -16.56
C PRO A 389 -37.10 0.81 -17.56
N GLY A 390 -36.30 0.36 -18.51
CA GLY A 390 -35.54 1.21 -19.43
C GLY A 390 -34.18 0.61 -19.82
N ALA A 391 -33.75 -0.46 -19.14
CA ALA A 391 -32.60 -1.27 -19.55
C ALA A 391 -32.74 -1.70 -21.02
N ALA A 392 -31.90 -1.13 -21.88
CA ALA A 392 -31.95 -1.39 -23.31
C ALA A 392 -31.64 -2.88 -23.59
N ALA A 393 -32.42 -3.50 -24.47
CA ALA A 393 -32.11 -4.84 -24.96
C ALA A 393 -30.80 -4.79 -25.75
N VAL A 394 -29.69 -5.15 -25.11
CA VAL A 394 -28.38 -5.32 -25.76
C VAL A 394 -28.55 -6.37 -26.86
N PRO A 395 -28.24 -6.06 -28.13
CA PRO A 395 -28.29 -7.04 -29.21
C PRO A 395 -27.41 -8.24 -28.89
N GLU A 396 -27.92 -9.45 -29.11
CA GLU A 396 -27.15 -10.66 -28.79
C GLU A 396 -26.05 -10.93 -29.83
N GLU A 397 -26.15 -10.33 -31.01
CA GLU A 397 -25.15 -10.30 -32.08
C GLU A 397 -23.87 -9.57 -31.63
N ASP A 398 -23.98 -8.31 -31.17
CA ASP A 398 -22.86 -7.52 -30.62
C ASP A 398 -22.11 -8.22 -29.46
N VAL A 399 -22.83 -9.05 -28.68
CA VAL A 399 -22.29 -9.78 -27.53
C VAL A 399 -21.56 -11.05 -27.96
N GLU A 400 -22.06 -11.77 -28.97
CA GLU A 400 -21.42 -12.98 -29.47
C GLU A 400 -20.15 -12.66 -30.29
N ASP A 401 -20.16 -11.56 -31.06
CA ASP A 401 -18.98 -11.06 -31.80
C ASP A 401 -17.83 -10.66 -30.85
N GLU A 402 -18.11 -9.88 -29.79
CA GLU A 402 -17.10 -9.56 -28.76
C GLU A 402 -16.66 -10.83 -28.02
N PHE A 403 -17.57 -11.78 -27.80
CA PHE A 403 -17.24 -13.04 -27.13
C PHE A 403 -16.29 -13.92 -27.96
N GLU A 404 -16.54 -14.10 -29.26
CA GLU A 404 -15.66 -14.86 -30.15
C GLU A 404 -14.29 -14.19 -30.27
N ALA A 405 -14.23 -12.86 -30.40
CA ALA A 405 -12.98 -12.11 -30.41
C ALA A 405 -12.15 -12.30 -29.13
N LEU A 406 -12.77 -12.23 -27.94
CA LEU A 406 -12.10 -12.45 -26.65
C LEU A 406 -11.62 -13.90 -26.48
N VAL A 407 -12.39 -14.88 -26.94
CA VAL A 407 -12.02 -16.30 -26.91
C VAL A 407 -10.85 -16.57 -27.86
N GLU A 408 -10.84 -16.00 -29.05
CA GLU A 408 -9.74 -16.15 -30.02
C GLU A 408 -8.45 -15.45 -29.54
N GLU A 409 -8.55 -14.29 -28.89
CA GLU A 409 -7.41 -13.61 -28.29
C GLU A 409 -6.74 -14.45 -27.19
N GLU A 410 -7.52 -15.12 -26.33
CA GLU A 410 -6.94 -15.99 -25.28
C GLU A 410 -6.44 -17.34 -25.83
N LYS A 411 -7.08 -17.93 -26.87
CA LYS A 411 -6.49 -19.08 -27.60
C LYS A 411 -5.09 -18.74 -28.09
N ARG A 412 -4.95 -17.61 -28.79
CA ARG A 412 -3.65 -17.14 -29.30
C ARG A 412 -2.63 -16.91 -28.19
N LYS A 413 -3.03 -16.33 -27.05
CA LYS A 413 -2.14 -16.19 -25.87
C LYS A 413 -1.71 -17.53 -25.29
N VAL A 414 -2.54 -18.58 -25.35
CA VAL A 414 -2.16 -19.94 -24.95
C VAL A 414 -1.18 -20.55 -25.95
N GLU A 415 -1.46 -20.48 -27.26
CA GLU A 415 -0.55 -20.98 -28.30
C GLU A 415 0.82 -20.29 -28.30
N GLU A 416 0.85 -18.98 -28.09
CA GLU A 416 2.10 -18.19 -27.99
C GLU A 416 2.90 -18.59 -26.74
N LYS A 417 2.25 -18.86 -25.58
CA LYS A 417 2.89 -19.40 -24.38
C LYS A 417 3.43 -20.82 -24.59
N GLU A 418 2.63 -21.73 -25.17
CA GLU A 418 3.07 -23.11 -25.45
C GLU A 418 4.25 -23.15 -26.43
N ARG A 419 4.24 -22.27 -27.44
CA ARG A 419 5.35 -22.13 -28.39
C ARG A 419 6.61 -21.64 -27.69
N ALA A 420 6.51 -20.59 -26.88
CA ALA A 420 7.65 -20.06 -26.11
C ALA A 420 8.20 -21.09 -25.10
N GLU A 421 7.34 -21.89 -24.46
CA GLU A 421 7.79 -22.97 -23.57
C GLU A 421 8.48 -24.10 -24.36
N ARG A 422 7.98 -24.45 -25.54
CA ARG A 422 8.59 -25.45 -26.44
C ARG A 422 9.95 -25.00 -26.94
N GLU A 423 10.04 -23.79 -27.48
CA GLU A 423 11.30 -23.18 -27.94
C GLU A 423 12.33 -23.12 -26.79
N ARG A 424 11.88 -22.78 -25.57
CA ARG A 424 12.74 -22.76 -24.37
C ARG A 424 13.20 -24.16 -23.95
N LYS A 425 12.35 -25.19 -24.03
CA LYS A 425 12.74 -26.60 -23.80
C LYS A 425 13.75 -27.07 -24.85
N GLU A 426 13.51 -26.81 -26.12
CA GLU A 426 14.41 -27.15 -27.23
C GLU A 426 15.74 -26.38 -27.17
N ALA A 427 15.77 -25.16 -26.64
CA ALA A 427 16.99 -24.41 -26.38
C ALA A 427 17.81 -25.01 -25.22
N VAL A 428 17.14 -25.40 -24.12
CA VAL A 428 17.80 -26.09 -22.99
C VAL A 428 18.34 -27.45 -23.42
N GLU A 429 17.59 -28.22 -24.22
CA GLU A 429 18.05 -29.53 -24.70
C GLU A 429 19.23 -29.40 -25.68
N ARG A 430 19.21 -28.44 -26.60
CA ARG A 430 20.36 -28.14 -27.46
C ARG A 430 21.60 -27.75 -26.65
N ALA A 431 21.46 -26.82 -25.69
CA ALA A 431 22.56 -26.42 -24.83
C ALA A 431 23.10 -27.57 -23.94
N ALA A 432 22.26 -28.55 -23.59
CA ALA A 432 22.70 -29.77 -22.90
C ALA A 432 23.49 -30.70 -23.82
N ARG A 433 22.99 -30.95 -25.05
CA ARG A 433 23.68 -31.75 -26.08
C ARG A 433 25.03 -31.14 -26.45
N GLU A 434 25.07 -29.82 -26.73
CA GLU A 434 26.30 -29.08 -27.04
C GLU A 434 27.34 -29.18 -25.91
N LYS A 435 26.92 -29.05 -24.64
CA LYS A 435 27.80 -29.24 -23.48
C LYS A 435 28.34 -30.67 -23.38
N GLN A 436 27.52 -31.68 -23.66
CA GLN A 436 27.95 -33.07 -23.61
C GLN A 436 28.91 -33.40 -24.77
N GLU A 437 28.64 -32.93 -25.98
CA GLU A 437 29.58 -33.05 -27.12
C GLU A 437 30.89 -32.28 -26.91
N ALA A 438 30.86 -31.16 -26.18
CA ALA A 438 32.06 -30.42 -25.79
C ALA A 438 32.87 -31.17 -24.72
N PHE A 439 32.18 -31.77 -23.73
CA PHE A 439 32.81 -32.62 -22.72
C PHE A 439 33.47 -33.86 -23.34
N GLU A 440 32.76 -34.57 -24.23
CA GLU A 440 33.31 -35.72 -24.95
C GLU A 440 34.50 -35.36 -25.85
N ARG A 441 34.50 -34.17 -26.45
CA ARG A 441 35.67 -33.67 -27.20
C ARG A 441 36.85 -33.40 -26.28
N ALA A 442 36.65 -32.67 -25.18
CA ALA A 442 37.70 -32.40 -24.21
C ALA A 442 38.28 -33.69 -23.57
N GLU A 443 37.46 -34.73 -23.35
CA GLU A 443 37.93 -36.02 -22.84
C GLU A 443 38.79 -36.77 -23.88
N ARG A 444 38.44 -36.70 -25.17
CA ARG A 444 39.23 -37.28 -26.27
C ARG A 444 40.55 -36.52 -26.47
N GLU A 445 40.51 -35.19 -26.52
CA GLU A 445 41.69 -34.33 -26.62
C GLU A 445 42.68 -34.60 -25.47
N LYS A 446 42.18 -34.71 -24.23
CA LYS A 446 43.00 -35.04 -23.06
C LYS A 446 43.61 -36.45 -23.15
N LYS A 447 42.89 -37.44 -23.67
CA LYS A 447 43.42 -38.79 -23.89
C LYS A 447 44.50 -38.81 -24.98
N GLU A 448 44.32 -38.06 -26.06
CA GLU A 448 45.35 -37.90 -27.10
C GLU A 448 46.60 -37.17 -26.57
N GLU A 449 46.44 -36.18 -25.69
CA GLU A 449 47.55 -35.48 -25.04
C GLU A 449 48.29 -36.38 -24.03
N GLU A 450 47.56 -37.15 -23.22
CA GLU A 450 48.15 -38.16 -22.31
C GLU A 450 48.91 -39.25 -23.10
N GLU A 451 48.37 -39.74 -24.21
CA GLU A 451 49.09 -40.69 -25.10
C GLU A 451 50.35 -40.07 -25.72
N ARG A 452 50.31 -38.81 -26.19
CA ARG A 452 51.50 -38.12 -26.72
C ARG A 452 52.57 -37.97 -25.63
N ALA A 453 52.18 -37.50 -24.44
CA ALA A 453 53.09 -37.34 -23.32
C ALA A 453 53.70 -38.68 -22.86
N GLU A 454 52.99 -39.81 -23.00
CA GLU A 454 53.56 -41.13 -22.73
C GLU A 454 54.56 -41.56 -23.83
N ARG A 455 54.24 -41.34 -25.10
CA ARG A 455 55.15 -41.62 -26.24
C ARG A 455 56.44 -40.81 -26.14
N GLU A 456 56.36 -39.52 -25.82
CA GLU A 456 57.52 -38.65 -25.61
C GLU A 456 58.37 -39.11 -24.42
N LYS A 457 57.77 -39.52 -23.30
CA LYS A 457 58.50 -40.11 -22.16
C LYS A 457 59.23 -41.40 -22.54
N ARG A 458 58.60 -42.27 -23.35
CA ARG A 458 59.25 -43.50 -23.87
C ARG A 458 60.45 -43.15 -24.75
N GLU A 459 60.31 -42.23 -25.70
CA GLU A 459 61.44 -41.75 -26.52
C GLU A 459 62.57 -41.13 -25.70
N VAL A 460 62.25 -40.31 -24.68
CA VAL A 460 63.26 -39.69 -23.81
C VAL A 460 64.00 -40.76 -23.00
N ASN A 461 63.31 -41.77 -22.46
CA ASN A 461 63.95 -42.89 -21.77
C ASN A 461 64.89 -43.67 -22.70
N GLU A 462 64.48 -44.00 -23.94
CA GLU A 462 65.38 -44.66 -24.91
C GLU A 462 66.62 -43.81 -25.23
N ARG A 463 66.46 -42.48 -25.34
CA ARG A 463 67.60 -41.56 -25.58
C ARG A 463 68.56 -41.52 -24.39
N ILE A 464 68.04 -41.56 -23.15
CA ILE A 464 68.84 -41.64 -21.92
C ILE A 464 69.58 -42.98 -21.85
N GLU A 465 68.92 -44.10 -22.15
CA GLU A 465 69.55 -45.43 -22.14
C GLU A 465 70.68 -45.55 -23.17
N ARG A 466 70.44 -45.09 -24.41
CA ARG A 466 71.47 -45.00 -25.48
C ARG A 466 72.60 -44.00 -25.18
N ALA A 467 72.43 -43.10 -24.21
CA ALA A 467 73.50 -42.21 -23.72
C ALA A 467 74.31 -42.87 -22.58
N LEU A 468 73.64 -43.61 -21.69
CA LEU A 468 74.26 -44.40 -20.62
C LEU A 468 75.09 -45.57 -21.18
N GLU A 469 74.65 -46.21 -22.26
CA GLU A 469 75.47 -47.21 -22.96
C GLU A 469 76.74 -46.60 -23.56
N ARG A 470 76.65 -45.40 -24.16
CA ARG A 470 77.82 -44.70 -24.70
C ARG A 470 78.82 -44.32 -23.60
N THR A 471 78.37 -43.74 -22.49
CA THR A 471 79.29 -43.44 -21.36
C THR A 471 79.89 -44.70 -20.72
N ARG A 472 79.13 -45.81 -20.64
CA ARG A 472 79.68 -47.12 -20.20
C ARG A 472 80.73 -47.65 -21.17
N ARG A 473 80.54 -47.48 -22.47
CA ARG A 473 81.48 -47.88 -23.51
C ARG A 473 82.76 -47.02 -23.48
N GLU A 474 82.63 -45.70 -23.46
CA GLU A 474 83.75 -44.76 -23.33
C GLU A 474 84.57 -45.01 -22.06
N LYS A 475 83.93 -45.42 -20.95
CA LYS A 475 84.63 -45.80 -19.72
C LYS A 475 85.46 -47.08 -19.90
N ARG A 476 84.93 -48.12 -20.56
CA ARG A 476 85.68 -49.35 -20.87
C ARG A 476 86.84 -49.07 -21.81
N GLU A 477 86.62 -48.30 -22.87
CA GLU A 477 87.66 -47.92 -23.83
C GLU A 477 88.79 -47.09 -23.16
N ARG A 478 88.47 -46.29 -22.12
CA ARG A 478 89.48 -45.65 -21.26
C ARG A 478 90.21 -46.62 -20.32
N GLU A 479 89.51 -47.56 -19.70
CA GLU A 479 90.12 -48.57 -18.82
C GLU A 479 91.08 -49.49 -19.60
N GLU A 480 90.73 -49.85 -20.84
CA GLU A 480 91.59 -50.59 -21.78
C GLU A 480 92.79 -49.74 -22.27
N ALA A 481 92.60 -48.44 -22.51
CA ALA A 481 93.69 -47.51 -22.82
C ALA A 481 94.68 -47.35 -21.64
N GLU A 482 94.21 -47.30 -20.40
CA GLU A 482 95.07 -47.23 -19.22
C GLU A 482 95.83 -48.55 -19.00
N ALA A 483 95.17 -49.70 -19.21
CA ALA A 483 95.80 -51.01 -19.12
C ALA A 483 96.87 -51.25 -20.20
N THR A 484 96.63 -50.79 -21.43
CA THR A 484 97.63 -50.86 -22.53
C THR A 484 98.78 -49.87 -22.33
N SER A 485 98.52 -48.66 -21.80
CA SER A 485 99.56 -47.72 -21.40
C SER A 485 100.48 -48.29 -20.32
N LYS A 486 99.93 -48.96 -19.28
CA LYS A 486 100.74 -49.63 -18.26
C LYS A 486 101.61 -50.75 -18.83
N ARG A 487 101.08 -51.57 -19.75
CA ARG A 487 101.87 -52.60 -20.45
C ARG A 487 102.99 -52.02 -21.32
N LEU A 488 102.79 -50.85 -21.93
CA LEU A 488 103.87 -50.17 -22.68
C LEU A 488 104.98 -49.69 -21.73
N ALA A 489 104.63 -49.11 -20.57
CA ALA A 489 105.61 -48.72 -19.55
C ALA A 489 106.37 -49.93 -18.96
N GLU A 490 105.69 -51.07 -18.76
CA GLU A 490 106.37 -52.33 -18.39
C GLU A 490 107.36 -52.78 -19.48
N LEU A 491 106.97 -52.72 -20.76
CA LEU A 491 107.84 -53.09 -21.89
C LEU A 491 109.05 -52.15 -22.06
N GLU A 492 108.90 -50.84 -21.87
CA GLU A 492 110.05 -49.91 -21.85
C GLU A 492 111.00 -50.22 -20.69
N SER A 493 110.47 -50.54 -19.50
CA SER A 493 111.29 -51.00 -18.36
C SER A 493 112.01 -52.34 -18.64
N PHE A 494 111.45 -53.16 -19.53
CA PHE A 494 112.01 -54.44 -19.94
C PHE A 494 113.09 -54.29 -21.01
N GLU A 495 112.91 -53.43 -22.02
CA GLU A 495 113.98 -53.10 -22.98
C GLU A 495 115.18 -52.43 -22.30
N LEU A 496 114.96 -51.55 -21.30
CA LEU A 496 116.05 -50.97 -20.49
C LEU A 496 116.85 -52.04 -19.74
N LYS A 497 116.19 -52.98 -19.06
CA LYS A 497 116.85 -54.15 -18.43
C LYS A 497 117.62 -55.00 -19.44
N LYS A 498 117.02 -55.27 -20.58
CA LYS A 498 117.60 -56.06 -21.68
C LYS A 498 118.84 -55.39 -22.28
N GLU A 499 118.93 -54.06 -22.27
CA GLU A 499 120.15 -53.34 -22.65
C GLU A 499 121.25 -53.41 -21.58
N GLU A 500 120.89 -53.42 -20.28
CA GLU A 500 121.85 -53.72 -19.20
C GLU A 500 122.36 -55.18 -19.29
N GLU A 501 121.46 -56.16 -19.50
CA GLU A 501 121.83 -57.56 -19.71
C GLU A 501 122.74 -57.73 -20.94
N ARG A 502 122.53 -56.95 -22.01
CA ARG A 502 123.39 -56.98 -23.20
C ARG A 502 124.81 -56.50 -22.91
N LYS A 503 124.98 -55.51 -22.03
CA LYS A 503 126.28 -55.03 -21.53
C LYS A 503 126.93 -56.04 -20.57
N GLN A 504 126.14 -56.85 -19.85
CA GLN A 504 126.65 -57.99 -19.07
C GLN A 504 127.05 -59.19 -19.95
N ALA A 505 126.39 -59.41 -21.09
CA ALA A 505 126.69 -60.50 -22.01
C ALA A 505 128.07 -60.36 -22.67
N GLU A 506 128.53 -59.14 -22.99
CA GLU A 506 129.90 -58.90 -23.49
C GLU A 506 130.98 -59.29 -22.46
N ALA A 507 130.67 -59.27 -21.16
CA ALA A 507 131.56 -59.73 -20.10
C ALA A 507 131.64 -61.27 -19.97
N LEU A 508 130.77 -62.03 -20.65
CA LEU A 508 130.81 -63.50 -20.75
C LEU A 508 131.54 -64.02 -22.00
N SER A 509 132.32 -63.16 -22.66
CA SER A 509 133.14 -63.45 -23.84
C SER A 509 134.25 -64.52 -23.70
N ALA A 510 134.45 -65.09 -22.50
CA ALA A 510 135.74 -65.66 -22.11
C ALA A 510 135.77 -67.14 -21.66
N ARG A 511 134.68 -67.92 -21.74
CA ARG A 511 134.66 -69.30 -21.20
C ARG A 511 134.04 -70.38 -22.10
N LEU A 512 134.93 -71.21 -22.66
CA LEU A 512 134.83 -72.68 -22.76
C LEU A 512 133.59 -73.23 -23.50
N ALA A 513 133.64 -73.65 -24.77
CA ALA A 513 134.78 -74.01 -25.63
C ALA A 513 135.61 -75.24 -25.19
N SER A 514 134.95 -76.32 -24.71
CA SER A 514 135.53 -77.68 -24.61
C SER A 514 134.47 -78.76 -24.33
N SER A 515 134.66 -79.97 -24.91
CA SER A 515 134.32 -81.33 -24.39
C SER A 515 133.01 -81.52 -23.59
N GLU A 516 131.95 -82.20 -24.05
CA GLU A 516 131.81 -83.63 -24.44
C GLU A 516 131.61 -84.62 -23.26
N ALA A 517 130.39 -85.19 -23.19
CA ALA A 517 129.90 -86.41 -22.51
C ALA A 517 130.00 -86.62 -20.97
N ILE A 518 128.88 -87.03 -20.33
CA ILE A 518 128.69 -88.32 -19.58
C ILE A 518 127.32 -88.39 -18.80
N SER A 519 126.76 -89.60 -18.75
CA SER A 519 125.61 -90.20 -18.00
C SER A 519 124.95 -89.56 -16.73
N ILE A 520 123.60 -89.72 -16.62
CA ILE A 520 122.78 -90.49 -15.60
C ILE A 520 123.15 -90.35 -14.08
N PRO A 521 122.24 -90.24 -13.04
CA PRO A 521 120.75 -90.36 -12.96
C PRO A 521 119.92 -89.40 -12.00
N ALA A 522 118.58 -89.59 -11.97
CA ALA A 522 117.64 -89.68 -10.80
C ALA A 522 117.18 -88.51 -9.85
N ALA A 523 115.82 -88.40 -9.75
CA ALA A 523 114.93 -88.44 -8.55
C ALA A 523 114.56 -87.20 -7.65
N ALA A 524 113.26 -87.19 -7.24
CA ALA A 524 112.62 -86.55 -6.06
C ALA A 524 112.59 -84.99 -5.97
N SER A 525 111.70 -84.26 -5.26
CA SER A 525 110.40 -84.46 -4.53
C SER A 525 109.96 -83.08 -3.93
N SER A 526 108.72 -82.72 -3.54
CA SER A 526 107.31 -83.17 -3.71
C SER A 526 106.37 -82.13 -3.00
N THR A 527 105.02 -82.29 -3.07
CA THR A 527 103.98 -81.79 -2.10
C THR A 527 103.83 -80.26 -1.90
N GLU A 528 102.67 -79.61 -1.61
CA GLU A 528 101.21 -79.91 -1.42
C GLU A 528 100.44 -78.58 -1.72
N GLN A 529 99.14 -78.28 -1.58
CA GLN A 529 97.84 -78.81 -1.04
C GLN A 529 96.72 -78.10 -1.89
N GLU A 530 95.40 -78.36 -2.00
CA GLU A 530 94.27 -78.87 -1.18
C GLU A 530 93.82 -77.94 -0.02
N GLU A 531 92.54 -77.61 0.23
CA GLU A 531 91.20 -77.95 -0.35
C GLU A 531 90.37 -76.61 -0.56
N SER A 532 89.03 -76.41 -0.60
CA SER A 532 87.80 -77.17 -0.31
C SER A 532 86.52 -76.68 -1.09
N LEU A 533 85.30 -76.84 -0.53
CA LEU A 533 84.00 -76.82 -1.23
C LEU A 533 82.84 -76.14 -0.42
N SER A 534 81.85 -75.59 -1.15
CA SER A 534 80.38 -75.64 -0.88
C SER A 534 79.65 -74.79 0.21
N ARG A 535 78.37 -74.48 -0.15
CA ARG A 535 77.10 -74.47 0.64
C ARG A 535 76.52 -73.20 1.31
N SER A 536 75.17 -73.27 1.41
CA SER A 536 74.16 -72.46 2.10
C SER A 536 73.93 -71.00 1.66
N MET A 537 72.72 -70.44 1.50
CA MET A 537 71.34 -70.68 2.02
C MET A 537 70.96 -69.81 3.23
N GLU A 538 70.05 -68.85 2.98
CA GLU A 538 68.98 -68.31 3.84
C GLU A 538 69.27 -67.78 5.27
N MET A 539 68.92 -66.50 5.52
CA MET A 539 68.20 -65.95 6.69
C MET A 539 67.88 -64.44 6.42
N MET A 540 66.69 -63.88 6.73
CA MET A 540 66.12 -63.47 8.03
C MET A 540 66.96 -62.39 8.78
N ARG A 541 66.41 -61.36 9.46
CA ARG A 541 65.00 -60.89 9.65
C ARG A 541 64.96 -59.47 10.28
N ASP A 542 63.83 -58.78 10.11
CA ASP A 542 63.11 -57.91 11.08
C ASP A 542 63.73 -56.71 11.86
N MET A 543 62.90 -55.65 11.95
CA MET A 543 62.70 -54.72 13.09
C MET A 543 63.78 -53.65 13.41
N LYS A 544 63.50 -52.50 14.05
CA LYS A 544 62.31 -51.99 14.80
C LYS A 544 62.26 -50.44 14.63
N LEU A 545 61.17 -49.79 14.19
CA LEU A 545 59.95 -49.34 14.93
C LEU A 545 60.12 -48.23 15.99
N ALA A 546 59.67 -47.01 15.64
CA ALA A 546 58.94 -46.02 16.47
C ALA A 546 58.38 -44.90 15.54
N GLY A 547 57.24 -44.23 15.76
CA GLY A 547 56.15 -44.42 16.73
C GLY A 547 55.06 -43.33 16.58
N THR A 548 53.79 -43.66 16.89
CA THR A 548 52.67 -42.75 17.26
C THR A 548 52.35 -41.47 16.44
N LYS A 549 51.31 -41.55 15.58
CA LYS A 549 49.94 -40.91 15.69
C LYS A 549 49.71 -39.73 16.69
N PRO A 550 48.61 -38.93 16.56
CA PRO A 550 47.72 -38.61 15.40
C PRO A 550 47.12 -37.15 15.37
N ALA A 551 46.11 -36.95 14.50
CA ALA A 551 44.81 -36.26 14.74
C ALA A 551 44.49 -34.86 14.13
N THR A 552 43.39 -34.83 13.37
CA THR A 552 42.48 -33.71 13.05
C THR A 552 41.48 -33.44 14.20
N PRO A 553 40.84 -32.26 14.26
CA PRO A 553 39.42 -32.09 13.82
C PRO A 553 39.27 -31.07 12.64
N ALA A 554 38.17 -30.84 11.91
CA ALA A 554 36.69 -30.97 12.13
C ALA A 554 36.07 -29.77 12.93
N ILE A 555 34.82 -29.28 12.75
CA ILE A 555 33.72 -29.60 11.79
C ILE A 555 32.60 -28.49 11.84
N ILE A 556 31.85 -28.26 10.74
CA ILE A 556 30.43 -27.76 10.63
C ILE A 556 30.02 -26.32 11.11
N GLU A 557 28.79 -25.93 10.72
CA GLU A 557 27.93 -24.77 11.04
C GLU A 557 28.33 -23.41 10.42
N GLU A 558 27.54 -22.75 9.54
CA GLU A 558 26.09 -22.45 9.46
C GLU A 558 25.71 -21.14 10.17
N LYS A 559 25.28 -20.13 9.38
CA LYS A 559 24.05 -19.36 9.63
C LYS A 559 23.64 -18.45 8.46
N GLN A 560 22.33 -18.28 8.32
CA GLN A 560 21.73 -17.13 7.66
C GLN A 560 21.69 -15.96 8.67
N ASP A 561 21.66 -14.71 8.18
CA ASP A 561 21.01 -13.63 8.90
C ASP A 561 20.46 -12.59 7.92
N GLU A 562 19.32 -11.99 8.27
CA GLU A 562 18.55 -11.10 7.38
C GLU A 562 18.79 -9.63 7.72
N ASN A 563 19.09 -8.79 6.72
CA ASN A 563 18.51 -7.43 6.64
C ASN A 563 18.89 -6.66 5.36
N LYS A 564 17.88 -6.29 4.56
CA LYS A 564 17.66 -4.92 4.06
C LYS A 564 16.39 -4.81 3.22
N GLU A 565 15.33 -4.32 3.85
CA GLU A 565 14.21 -3.69 3.15
C GLU A 565 14.62 -2.31 2.60
N PRO A 566 13.98 -1.85 1.50
CA PRO A 566 13.85 -0.45 1.16
C PRO A 566 12.39 0.02 1.30
N GLU A 567 12.12 0.92 2.24
CA GLU A 567 10.81 1.58 2.46
C GLU A 567 10.97 3.13 2.41
N PRO A 568 9.89 3.91 2.21
CA PRO A 568 9.93 4.92 1.14
C PRO A 568 9.66 6.38 1.55
N MET A 569 9.74 7.26 0.54
CA MET A 569 9.17 8.62 0.37
C MET A 569 8.96 9.54 1.60
N LEU A 570 9.41 10.81 1.46
CA LEU A 570 8.46 11.94 1.32
C LEU A 570 9.10 13.27 0.86
N ALA A 571 8.35 13.96 0.00
CA ALA A 571 8.23 15.41 -0.23
C ALA A 571 9.45 16.36 -0.15
N SER A 572 9.76 16.98 -1.28
CA SER A 572 9.71 18.45 -1.46
C SER A 572 9.31 18.79 -2.89
#